data_AF-A0A357L2H9-F1
#
_entry.id   AF-A0A357L2H9-F1
#
_cell.length_a   1.000
_cell.length_b   1.000
_cell.length_c   1.000
_cell.angle_alpha   90.00
_cell.angle_beta   90.00
_cell.angle_gamma   90.00
#
_symmetry.space_group_name_H-M   'P 1'
#
loop_
_entity.id
_entity.type
_entity.pdbx_description
1 polymer ?
#
loop_
_entity_poly.entity_id
_entity_poly.type
_entity_poly.pdbx_seq_one_letter_code
_entity_poly.pdbx_strand_id
1 'polypeptide(L)'
;MPARAQEQYKAVVTDIPAVIANGQMDPITPPPLAQMIVPGFSRGTYVEFPYSGHGPTRSVKCAGEFLTKFFDAPDAAVDKTCPESLREPDFSGKLYRTDGLLNLAAKFAEDPKSLAVPGLTAALSSLFLLVGLVVYTLAPIARLINRDAPTPTFGARPLAFATALIGVVSAAGLGAGVAMTTDANEMLLLGGLLGWARWFALAGLIAGLGGLGVIALAVRARLVRDLPAGTLLGLILTGAAGASLAAFLLMNGFGPL
;
A
#
# COMPACT_ATOMS: atom_id res chain seq x y z
N MET A 1 39.51 20.43 -2.46
CA MET A 1 39.59 21.03 -3.82
C MET A 1 39.86 22.51 -3.65
N PRO A 2 40.78 23.12 -4.42
CA PRO A 2 40.97 24.57 -4.37
C PRO A 2 39.70 25.30 -4.83
N ALA A 3 39.47 26.49 -4.31
CA ALA A 3 38.37 27.34 -4.76
C ALA A 3 38.53 27.68 -6.24
N ARG A 4 37.44 27.63 -7.00
CA ARG A 4 37.39 28.05 -8.40
C ARG A 4 37.71 29.54 -8.51
N ALA A 5 38.33 29.96 -9.61
CA ALA A 5 38.57 31.38 -9.90
C ALA A 5 37.25 32.16 -9.96
N GLN A 6 37.22 33.40 -9.47
CA GLN A 6 36.00 34.22 -9.42
C GLN A 6 35.31 34.37 -10.79
N GLU A 7 36.09 34.42 -11.86
CA GLU A 7 35.62 34.46 -13.25
C GLU A 7 34.68 33.30 -13.60
N GLN A 8 34.83 32.13 -12.97
CA GLN A 8 34.00 30.96 -13.21
C GLN A 8 32.61 31.03 -12.55
N TYR A 9 32.33 32.07 -11.75
CA TYR A 9 31.02 32.33 -11.14
C TYR A 9 30.24 33.45 -11.85
N LYS A 10 30.83 34.08 -12.89
CA LYS A 10 30.11 35.08 -13.68
C LYS A 10 28.95 34.43 -14.42
N ALA A 11 27.83 35.14 -14.53
CA ALA A 11 26.70 34.70 -15.32
C ALA A 11 27.12 34.54 -16.78
N VAL A 12 26.64 33.47 -17.41
CA VAL A 12 26.84 33.25 -18.84
C VAL A 12 26.05 34.32 -19.61
N VAL A 13 26.69 34.95 -20.59
CA VAL A 13 26.05 35.88 -21.53
C VAL A 13 26.32 35.39 -22.94
N THR A 14 25.27 35.08 -23.70
CA THR A 14 25.36 34.50 -25.05
C THR A 14 24.13 34.80 -25.89
N ASP A 15 24.32 34.79 -27.21
CA ASP A 15 23.30 34.87 -28.25
C ASP A 15 23.14 33.55 -29.02
N ILE A 16 23.81 32.47 -28.60
CA ILE A 16 23.58 31.14 -29.18
C ILE A 16 22.14 30.72 -28.86
N PRO A 17 21.36 30.20 -29.82
CA PRO A 17 20.04 29.64 -29.55
C PRO A 17 20.09 28.66 -28.38
N ALA A 18 19.21 28.85 -27.40
CA ALA A 18 19.20 28.04 -26.19
C ALA A 18 17.79 27.73 -25.72
N VAL A 19 17.60 26.55 -25.17
CA VAL A 19 16.40 26.18 -24.41
C VAL A 19 16.80 25.91 -22.97
N ILE A 20 16.19 26.64 -22.04
CA ILE A 20 16.33 26.42 -20.60
C ILE A 20 15.11 25.60 -20.16
N ALA A 21 15.24 24.28 -20.23
CA ALA A 21 14.19 23.35 -19.85
C ALA A 21 14.30 23.01 -18.35
N ASN A 22 13.30 23.37 -17.55
CA ASN A 22 13.31 23.18 -16.10
C ASN A 22 12.06 22.43 -15.61
N GLY A 23 12.23 21.53 -14.65
CA GLY A 23 11.09 20.93 -13.99
C GLY A 23 10.46 21.90 -13.00
N GLN A 24 9.13 21.98 -12.97
CA GLN A 24 8.40 22.84 -12.04
C GLN A 24 8.70 22.48 -10.56
N MET A 25 8.97 21.21 -10.29
CA MET A 25 9.25 20.68 -8.96
C MET A 25 10.71 20.21 -8.81
N ASP A 26 11.65 20.79 -9.58
CA ASP A 26 13.08 20.45 -9.50
C ASP A 26 13.67 20.87 -8.13
N PRO A 27 14.12 19.92 -7.28
CA PRO A 27 14.68 20.25 -5.96
C PRO A 27 16.17 20.62 -6.00
N ILE A 28 16.87 20.37 -7.12
CA ILE A 28 18.32 20.57 -7.26
C ILE A 28 18.62 21.91 -7.93
N THR A 29 17.91 22.20 -9.02
CA THR A 29 18.02 23.45 -9.80
C THR A 29 16.62 24.06 -9.97
N PRO A 30 16.02 24.61 -8.90
CA PRO A 30 14.61 25.01 -8.92
C PRO A 30 14.33 26.16 -9.89
N PRO A 31 13.07 26.35 -10.34
CA PRO A 31 12.68 27.38 -11.31
C PRO A 31 13.25 28.78 -11.06
N PRO A 32 13.30 29.32 -9.82
CA PRO A 32 13.90 30.62 -9.58
C PRO A 32 15.39 30.71 -9.99
N LEU A 33 16.16 29.63 -9.85
CA LEU A 33 17.57 29.61 -10.29
C LEU A 33 17.67 29.64 -11.82
N ALA A 34 16.82 28.87 -12.51
CA ALA A 34 16.76 28.88 -13.96
C ALA A 34 16.35 30.26 -14.49
N GLN A 35 15.33 30.89 -13.88
CA GLN A 35 14.86 32.22 -14.26
C GLN A 35 15.93 33.31 -14.05
N MET A 36 16.82 33.16 -13.05
CA MET A 36 17.93 34.10 -12.83
C MET A 36 18.97 34.09 -13.95
N ILE A 37 19.17 32.98 -14.66
CA ILE A 37 20.15 32.89 -15.75
C ILE A 37 19.58 33.29 -17.10
N VAL A 38 18.25 33.19 -17.30
CA VAL A 38 17.56 33.47 -18.57
C VAL A 38 17.95 34.83 -19.19
N PRO A 39 18.09 35.94 -18.43
CA PRO A 39 18.51 37.23 -19.01
C PRO A 39 19.87 37.21 -19.72
N GLY A 40 20.74 36.24 -19.38
CA GLY A 40 22.03 36.04 -20.04
C GLY A 40 21.93 35.38 -21.43
N PHE A 41 20.77 34.84 -21.81
CA PHE A 41 20.56 34.14 -23.08
C PHE A 41 19.62 34.96 -23.95
N SER A 42 20.17 35.85 -24.79
CA SER A 42 19.36 36.79 -25.60
C SER A 42 18.47 36.10 -26.64
N ARG A 43 18.86 34.90 -27.08
CA ARG A 43 18.09 33.99 -27.95
C ARG A 43 17.64 32.72 -27.20
N GLY A 44 17.54 32.83 -25.87
CA GLY A 44 17.10 31.76 -24.99
C GLY A 44 15.59 31.71 -24.83
N THR A 45 15.03 30.50 -24.80
CA THR A 45 13.64 30.27 -24.42
C THR A 45 13.59 29.46 -23.14
N TYR A 46 12.93 30.00 -22.11
CA TYR A 46 12.62 29.25 -20.89
C TYR A 46 11.38 28.38 -21.11
N VAL A 47 11.49 27.10 -20.75
CA VAL A 47 10.39 26.13 -20.81
C VAL A 47 10.31 25.41 -19.47
N GLU A 48 9.23 25.66 -18.74
CA GLU A 48 8.92 24.91 -17.52
C GLU A 48 8.09 23.67 -17.90
N PHE A 49 8.45 22.51 -17.33
CA PHE A 49 7.71 21.27 -17.46
C PHE A 49 6.86 21.04 -16.20
N PRO A 50 5.52 21.21 -16.27
CA PRO A 50 4.63 21.01 -15.14
C PRO A 50 4.80 19.62 -14.52
N TYR A 51 4.64 19.54 -13.19
CA TYR A 51 4.65 18.28 -12.45
C TYR A 51 5.90 17.40 -12.60
N SER A 52 6.99 17.96 -13.10
CA SER A 52 8.24 17.24 -13.28
C SER A 52 9.33 17.72 -12.32
N GLY A 53 10.19 16.79 -11.90
CA GLY A 53 11.33 17.06 -11.02
C GLY A 53 12.61 17.42 -11.80
N HIS A 54 13.76 17.03 -11.26
CA HIS A 54 15.05 17.32 -11.89
C HIS A 54 15.20 16.66 -13.28
N GLY A 55 15.76 17.42 -14.23
CA GLY A 55 16.07 16.93 -15.57
C GLY A 55 14.86 16.46 -16.38
N PRO A 56 13.85 17.32 -16.62
CA PRO A 56 12.60 16.94 -17.29
C PRO A 56 12.82 16.36 -18.70
N THR A 57 13.87 16.80 -19.41
CA THR A 57 14.24 16.29 -20.74
C THR A 57 14.67 14.83 -20.74
N ARG A 58 14.93 14.24 -19.57
CA ARG A 58 15.25 12.81 -19.40
C ARG A 58 14.17 12.03 -18.65
N SER A 59 13.40 12.69 -17.79
CA SER A 59 12.40 12.04 -16.92
C SER A 59 10.98 12.06 -17.49
N VAL A 60 10.65 13.00 -18.38
CA VAL A 60 9.35 13.08 -19.04
C VAL A 60 9.41 12.36 -20.38
N LYS A 61 8.49 11.41 -20.60
CA LYS A 61 8.50 10.51 -21.77
C LYS A 61 8.55 11.24 -23.13
N CYS A 62 7.78 12.31 -23.31
CA CYS A 62 7.78 13.09 -24.56
C CYS A 62 8.94 14.10 -24.67
N ALA A 63 9.67 14.36 -23.58
CA ALA A 63 10.62 15.46 -23.54
C ALA A 63 11.94 15.14 -24.28
N GLY A 64 12.18 13.87 -24.62
CA GLY A 64 13.23 13.49 -25.55
C GLY A 64 12.98 14.07 -26.96
N GLU A 65 11.77 13.90 -27.50
CA GLU A 65 11.40 14.46 -28.80
C GLU A 65 11.39 15.99 -28.80
N PHE A 66 10.95 16.59 -27.70
CA PHE A 66 11.06 18.05 -27.47
C PHE A 66 12.51 18.54 -27.68
N LEU A 67 13.47 17.85 -27.07
CA LEU A 67 14.88 18.23 -27.14
C LEU A 67 15.47 17.99 -28.54
N THR A 68 15.10 16.87 -29.19
CA THR A 68 15.51 16.57 -30.57
C THR A 68 15.01 17.64 -31.55
N LYS A 69 13.74 18.04 -31.46
CA LYS A 69 13.17 19.10 -32.33
C LYS A 69 13.91 20.43 -32.20
N PHE A 70 14.34 20.79 -30.99
CA PHE A 70 15.16 21.97 -30.78
C PHE A 70 16.54 21.83 -31.44
N PHE A 71 17.20 20.68 -31.33
CA PHE A 71 18.49 20.47 -31.99
C PHE A 71 18.41 20.43 -33.52
N ASP A 72 17.31 19.91 -34.08
CA ASP A 72 17.11 19.86 -35.53
C ASP A 72 16.85 21.24 -36.15
N ALA A 73 16.20 22.15 -35.40
CA ALA A 73 15.86 23.49 -35.86
C ALA A 73 15.99 24.53 -34.74
N PRO A 74 17.21 24.87 -34.31
CA PRO A 74 17.44 25.73 -33.12
C PRO A 74 16.98 27.18 -33.31
N ASP A 75 16.84 27.64 -34.55
CA ASP A 75 16.35 28.99 -34.87
C ASP A 75 14.81 29.06 -34.98
N ALA A 76 14.12 27.92 -34.96
CA ALA A 76 12.67 27.87 -35.00
C ALA A 76 12.04 28.13 -33.62
N ALA A 77 10.73 28.40 -33.62
CA ALA A 77 9.99 28.51 -32.36
C ALA A 77 10.03 27.16 -31.61
N VAL A 78 10.29 27.23 -30.30
CA VAL A 78 10.37 26.04 -29.44
C VAL A 78 8.99 25.38 -29.33
N ASP A 79 8.92 24.09 -29.67
CA ASP A 79 7.70 23.30 -29.57
C ASP A 79 7.32 23.08 -28.10
N LYS A 80 6.16 23.58 -27.67
CA LYS A 80 5.65 23.45 -26.31
C LYS A 80 4.58 22.38 -26.14
N THR A 81 4.32 21.58 -27.18
CA THR A 81 3.29 20.53 -27.15
C THR A 81 3.53 19.53 -26.02
N CYS A 82 4.79 19.12 -25.79
CA CYS A 82 5.12 18.18 -24.72
C CYS A 82 4.83 18.74 -23.31
N PRO A 83 5.40 19.88 -22.87
CA PRO A 83 5.09 20.43 -21.54
C PRO A 83 3.61 20.77 -21.38
N GLU A 84 2.92 21.23 -22.42
CA GLU A 84 1.48 21.53 -22.39
C GLU A 84 0.60 20.26 -22.31
N SER A 85 1.13 19.09 -22.70
CA SER A 85 0.42 17.81 -22.62
C SER A 85 0.47 17.18 -21.22
N LEU A 86 1.33 17.68 -20.32
CA LEU A 86 1.50 17.10 -18.99
C LEU A 86 0.28 17.38 -18.11
N ARG A 87 -0.18 16.34 -17.43
CA ARG A 87 -1.32 16.41 -16.52
C ARG A 87 -0.85 16.29 -15.08
N GLU A 88 -1.66 16.84 -14.18
CA GLU A 88 -1.44 16.70 -12.75
C GLU A 88 -1.35 15.22 -12.37
N PRO A 89 -0.31 14.82 -11.62
CA PRO A 89 -0.19 13.46 -11.15
C PRO A 89 -1.22 13.21 -10.05
N ASP A 90 -1.83 12.03 -10.08
CA ASP A 90 -2.64 11.56 -8.96
C ASP A 90 -1.74 11.24 -7.77
N PHE A 91 -1.69 12.15 -6.79
CA PHE A 91 -0.99 11.89 -5.54
C PHE A 91 -1.76 10.83 -4.75
N SER A 92 -1.14 9.67 -4.50
CA SER A 92 -1.67 8.72 -3.53
C SER A 92 -1.78 9.43 -2.18
N GLY A 93 -2.99 9.54 -1.64
CA GLY A 93 -3.26 10.22 -0.37
C GLY A 93 -2.47 9.61 0.81
N LYS A 94 -2.73 10.09 2.04
CA LYS A 94 -2.01 9.67 3.26
C LYS A 94 -1.81 8.15 3.30
N LEU A 95 -0.56 7.72 3.18
CA LEU A 95 -0.19 6.31 3.31
C LEU A 95 -0.55 5.83 4.72
N TYR A 96 -1.07 4.61 4.81
CA TYR A 96 -1.07 3.85 6.03
C TYR A 96 0.37 3.41 6.28
N ARG A 97 1.06 4.08 7.19
CA ARG A 97 2.44 3.74 7.56
C ARG A 97 2.43 2.41 8.31
N THR A 98 3.14 1.44 7.76
CA THR A 98 3.28 0.12 8.37
C THR A 98 4.63 -0.44 7.96
N ASP A 99 5.35 -1.00 8.93
CA ASP A 99 6.58 -1.74 8.68
C ASP A 99 6.29 -3.20 8.28
N GLY A 100 5.01 -3.56 8.13
CA GLY A 100 4.53 -4.92 7.86
C GLY A 100 5.27 -5.62 6.73
N LEU A 101 5.22 -5.00 5.54
CA LEU A 101 5.88 -5.53 4.36
C LEU A 101 7.40 -5.45 4.46
N LEU A 102 7.93 -4.37 5.02
CA LEU A 102 9.37 -4.18 5.19
C LEU A 102 9.97 -5.24 6.13
N ASN A 103 9.30 -5.54 7.24
CA ASN A 103 9.70 -6.57 8.19
C ASN A 103 9.67 -7.97 7.56
N LEU A 104 8.64 -8.28 6.77
CA LEU A 104 8.57 -9.56 6.06
C LEU A 104 9.65 -9.66 4.97
N ALA A 105 9.91 -8.58 4.23
CA ALA A 105 10.97 -8.51 3.24
C ALA A 105 12.36 -8.63 3.87
N ALA A 106 12.59 -7.96 5.01
CA ALA A 106 13.84 -8.05 5.77
C ALA A 106 14.08 -9.48 6.26
N LYS A 107 13.07 -10.12 6.86
CA LYS A 107 13.13 -11.54 7.26
C LYS A 107 13.48 -12.46 6.08
N PHE A 108 12.83 -12.26 4.94
CA PHE A 108 13.11 -13.04 3.73
C PHE A 108 14.53 -12.81 3.20
N ALA A 109 15.03 -11.58 3.26
CA ALA A 109 16.38 -11.23 2.84
C ALA A 109 17.46 -11.81 3.77
N GLU A 110 17.19 -11.91 5.07
CA GLU A 110 18.09 -12.54 6.05
C GLU A 110 18.14 -14.07 5.91
N ASP A 111 16.96 -14.73 5.94
CA ASP A 111 16.83 -16.17 5.71
C ASP A 111 15.44 -16.47 5.12
N PRO A 112 15.34 -17.02 3.90
CA PRO A 112 14.06 -17.38 3.29
C PRO A 112 13.18 -18.30 4.17
N LYS A 113 13.78 -19.14 5.03
CA LYS A 113 13.03 -20.03 5.92
C LYS A 113 12.36 -19.31 7.08
N SER A 114 12.86 -18.13 7.46
CA SER A 114 12.26 -17.32 8.53
C SER A 114 10.84 -16.86 8.19
N LEU A 115 10.49 -16.83 6.90
CA LEU A 115 9.15 -16.49 6.41
C LEU A 115 8.13 -17.63 6.61
N ALA A 116 8.59 -18.87 6.86
CA ALA A 116 7.71 -20.02 7.01
C ALA A 116 6.70 -19.82 8.14
N VAL A 117 7.14 -19.32 9.31
CA VAL A 117 6.25 -19.11 10.46
C VAL A 117 5.22 -18.00 10.18
N PRO A 118 5.59 -16.77 9.80
CA PRO A 118 4.61 -15.74 9.45
C PRO A 118 3.68 -16.16 8.31
N GLY A 119 4.23 -16.78 7.25
CA GLY A 119 3.47 -17.21 6.08
C GLY A 119 2.44 -18.30 6.43
N LEU A 120 2.84 -19.33 7.17
CA LEU A 120 1.91 -20.37 7.65
C LEU A 120 0.87 -19.80 8.60
N THR A 121 1.26 -18.89 9.51
CA THR A 121 0.32 -18.30 10.46
C THR A 121 -0.75 -17.50 9.73
N ALA A 122 -0.38 -16.64 8.78
CA ALA A 122 -1.33 -15.90 7.95
C ALA A 122 -2.22 -16.85 7.12
N ALA A 123 -1.62 -17.78 6.39
CA ALA A 123 -2.34 -18.69 5.50
C ALA A 123 -3.34 -19.58 6.25
N LEU A 124 -2.93 -20.22 7.34
CA LEU A 124 -3.80 -21.08 8.13
C LEU A 124 -4.90 -20.28 8.80
N SER A 125 -4.60 -19.11 9.37
CA SER A 125 -5.62 -18.24 9.99
C SER A 125 -6.68 -17.84 8.97
N SER A 126 -6.26 -17.34 7.80
CA SER A 126 -7.17 -16.95 6.72
C SER A 126 -7.99 -18.14 6.20
N LEU A 127 -7.39 -19.33 6.05
CA LEU A 127 -8.08 -20.53 5.61
C LEU A 127 -9.15 -20.96 6.61
N PHE A 128 -8.84 -21.06 7.90
CA PHE A 128 -9.81 -21.47 8.92
C PHE A 128 -10.93 -20.44 9.10
N LEU A 129 -10.63 -19.15 8.97
CA LEU A 129 -11.66 -18.09 8.98
C LEU A 129 -12.57 -18.19 7.74
N LEU A 130 -12.01 -18.48 6.56
CA LEU A 130 -12.80 -18.68 5.34
C LEU A 130 -13.71 -19.92 5.45
N VAL A 131 -13.16 -21.05 5.90
CA VAL A 131 -13.94 -22.26 6.15
C VAL A 131 -15.02 -21.99 7.20
N GLY A 132 -14.69 -21.30 8.28
CA GLY A 132 -15.65 -20.87 9.31
C GLY A 132 -16.77 -20.03 8.72
N LEU A 133 -16.45 -19.03 7.89
CA LEU A 133 -17.43 -18.16 7.25
C LEU A 133 -18.40 -18.96 6.37
N VAL A 134 -17.89 -19.88 5.55
CA VAL A 134 -18.72 -20.76 4.72
C VAL A 134 -19.62 -21.63 5.60
N VAL A 135 -19.06 -22.29 6.61
CA VAL A 135 -19.80 -23.19 7.50
C VAL A 135 -20.90 -22.44 8.26
N TYR A 136 -20.59 -21.28 8.87
CA TYR A 136 -21.60 -20.53 9.64
C TYR A 136 -22.66 -19.86 8.76
N THR A 137 -22.37 -19.61 7.48
CA THR A 137 -23.36 -19.12 6.51
C THR A 137 -24.30 -20.26 6.08
N LEU A 138 -23.76 -21.46 5.81
CA LEU A 138 -24.54 -22.58 5.28
C LEU A 138 -25.23 -23.41 6.37
N ALA A 139 -24.68 -23.49 7.58
CA ALA A 139 -25.22 -24.34 8.65
C ALA A 139 -26.66 -23.97 9.07
N PRO A 140 -27.07 -22.69 9.18
CA PRO A 140 -28.47 -22.34 9.43
C PRO A 140 -29.41 -22.82 8.32
N ILE A 141 -28.98 -22.73 7.06
CA ILE A 141 -29.76 -23.19 5.89
C ILE A 141 -29.91 -24.70 5.93
N ALA A 142 -28.82 -25.45 6.17
CA ALA A 142 -28.86 -26.89 6.29
C ALA A 142 -29.80 -27.35 7.43
N ARG A 143 -29.78 -26.66 8.58
CA ARG A 143 -30.69 -26.96 9.69
C ARG A 143 -32.15 -26.65 9.37
N LEU A 144 -32.41 -25.59 8.60
CA LEU A 144 -33.75 -25.27 8.13
C LEU A 144 -34.31 -26.38 7.23
N ILE A 145 -33.47 -26.93 6.34
CA ILE A 145 -33.83 -28.05 5.45
C ILE A 145 -34.09 -29.33 6.26
N ASN A 146 -33.19 -29.66 7.19
CA ASN A 146 -33.28 -30.87 8.01
C ASN A 146 -34.31 -30.78 9.15
N ARG A 147 -34.89 -29.59 9.40
CA ARG A 147 -35.77 -29.30 10.55
C ARG A 147 -35.12 -29.59 11.91
N ASP A 148 -33.82 -29.37 12.00
CA ASP A 148 -33.02 -29.60 13.22
C ASP A 148 -33.00 -28.36 14.12
N ALA A 149 -33.16 -28.57 15.42
CA ALA A 149 -33.01 -27.52 16.41
C ALA A 149 -31.53 -27.32 16.82
N PRO A 150 -30.97 -26.10 16.72
CA PRO A 150 -29.60 -25.84 17.14
C PRO A 150 -29.44 -25.94 18.67
N THR A 151 -28.40 -26.66 19.13
CA THR A 151 -27.99 -26.62 20.54
C THR A 151 -27.61 -25.18 20.94
N PRO A 152 -28.13 -24.62 22.05
CA PRO A 152 -27.78 -23.26 22.47
C PRO A 152 -26.29 -23.15 22.82
N THR A 153 -25.62 -22.13 22.28
CA THR A 153 -24.18 -21.88 22.50
C THR A 153 -23.91 -20.51 23.15
N PHE A 154 -24.86 -19.97 23.93
CA PHE A 154 -24.72 -18.68 24.62
C PHE A 154 -24.20 -17.51 23.75
N GLY A 155 -24.58 -17.46 22.46
CA GLY A 155 -24.13 -16.43 21.52
C GLY A 155 -22.78 -16.69 20.82
N ALA A 156 -22.12 -17.82 21.08
CA ALA A 156 -20.82 -18.13 20.44
C ALA A 156 -20.90 -18.24 18.90
N ARG A 157 -21.99 -18.77 18.34
CA ARG A 157 -22.17 -18.92 16.89
C ARG A 157 -22.27 -17.59 16.12
N PRO A 158 -23.14 -16.64 16.49
CA PRO A 158 -23.19 -15.35 15.80
C PRO A 158 -21.88 -14.56 15.98
N LEU A 159 -21.22 -14.66 17.13
CA LEU A 159 -19.90 -14.05 17.32
C LEU A 159 -18.84 -14.72 16.42
N ALA A 160 -18.84 -16.05 16.32
CA ALA A 160 -17.91 -16.78 15.44
C ALA A 160 -18.13 -16.46 13.96
N PHE A 161 -19.38 -16.28 13.53
CA PHE A 161 -19.70 -15.78 12.20
C PHE A 161 -19.13 -14.37 11.97
N ALA A 162 -19.37 -13.44 12.91
CA ALA A 162 -18.85 -12.08 12.80
C ALA A 162 -17.31 -12.06 12.78
N THR A 163 -16.65 -12.83 13.65
CA THR A 163 -15.19 -12.99 13.65
C THR A 163 -14.67 -13.55 12.33
N ALA A 164 -15.30 -14.59 11.79
CA ALA A 164 -14.92 -15.17 10.51
C ALA A 164 -15.07 -14.16 9.36
N LEU A 165 -16.21 -13.46 9.29
CA LEU A 165 -16.47 -12.45 8.27
C LEU A 165 -15.45 -11.30 8.34
N ILE A 166 -15.27 -10.69 9.52
CA ILE A 166 -14.37 -9.57 9.73
C ILE A 166 -12.91 -10.01 9.45
N GLY A 167 -12.53 -11.21 9.86
CA GLY A 167 -11.19 -11.75 9.62
C GLY A 167 -10.90 -12.04 8.14
N VAL A 168 -11.86 -12.58 7.40
CA VAL A 168 -11.75 -12.77 5.93
C VAL A 168 -11.67 -11.41 5.22
N VAL A 169 -12.52 -10.46 5.60
CA VAL A 169 -12.49 -9.08 5.05
C VAL A 169 -11.15 -8.41 5.35
N SER A 170 -10.60 -8.60 6.55
CA SER A 170 -9.27 -8.10 6.92
C SER A 170 -8.17 -8.67 6.02
N ALA A 171 -8.10 -10.00 5.90
CA ALA A 171 -7.07 -10.66 5.10
C ALA A 171 -7.17 -10.29 3.61
N ALA A 172 -8.38 -10.31 3.03
CA ALA A 172 -8.62 -9.95 1.65
C ALA A 172 -8.32 -8.46 1.38
N GLY A 173 -8.76 -7.58 2.28
CA GLY A 173 -8.54 -6.14 2.15
C GLY A 173 -7.08 -5.73 2.31
N LEU A 174 -6.32 -6.38 3.19
CA LEU A 174 -4.87 -6.19 3.28
C LEU A 174 -4.16 -6.71 2.02
N GLY A 175 -4.53 -7.89 1.52
CA GLY A 175 -3.99 -8.42 0.27
C GLY A 175 -4.26 -7.49 -0.93
N ALA A 176 -5.49 -6.98 -1.05
CA ALA A 176 -5.85 -5.98 -2.04
C ALA A 176 -5.08 -4.65 -1.83
N GLY A 177 -4.89 -4.23 -0.58
CA GLY A 177 -4.11 -3.06 -0.23
C GLY A 177 -2.67 -3.17 -0.69
N VAL A 178 -2.04 -4.34 -0.53
CA VAL A 178 -0.69 -4.61 -1.05
C VAL A 178 -0.70 -4.54 -2.58
N ALA A 179 -1.56 -5.30 -3.26
CA ALA A 179 -1.61 -5.35 -4.71
C ALA A 179 -1.81 -3.95 -5.33
N MET A 180 -2.78 -3.19 -4.84
CA MET A 180 -3.06 -1.84 -5.34
C MET A 180 -1.94 -0.84 -4.98
N THR A 181 -1.20 -1.05 -3.90
CA THR A 181 -0.03 -0.21 -3.58
C THR A 181 1.10 -0.49 -4.57
N THR A 182 1.34 -1.77 -4.89
CA THR A 182 2.32 -2.19 -5.91
C THR A 182 1.98 -1.64 -7.29
N ASP A 183 0.72 -1.75 -7.71
CA ASP A 183 0.24 -1.22 -8.99
C ASP A 183 0.38 0.31 -9.09
N ALA A 184 0.27 1.02 -7.96
CA ALA A 184 0.48 2.46 -7.91
C ALA A 184 1.96 2.85 -8.08
N ASN A 185 2.85 2.27 -7.26
CA ASN A 185 4.31 2.38 -7.38
C ASN A 185 4.98 1.44 -6.38
N GLU A 186 5.89 0.58 -6.85
CA GLU A 186 6.63 -0.38 -6.01
C GLU A 186 7.36 0.28 -4.83
N MET A 187 7.86 1.51 -5.01
CA MET A 187 8.55 2.25 -3.94
C MET A 187 7.62 2.65 -2.79
N LEU A 188 6.30 2.71 -3.00
CA LEU A 188 5.34 3.02 -1.93
C LEU A 188 5.31 1.92 -0.87
N LEU A 189 5.62 0.66 -1.22
CA LEU A 189 5.69 -0.46 -0.27
C LEU A 189 6.74 -0.23 0.83
N LEU A 190 7.75 0.59 0.56
CA LEU A 190 8.77 0.98 1.55
C LEU A 190 8.22 1.97 2.59
N GLY A 191 7.21 2.76 2.22
CA GLY A 191 6.58 3.76 3.09
C GLY A 191 5.28 3.29 3.76
N GLY A 192 4.75 2.13 3.36
CA GLY A 192 3.54 1.52 3.90
C GLY A 192 2.57 1.07 2.81
N LEU A 193 1.27 1.18 3.08
CA LEU A 193 0.18 0.81 2.17
C LEU A 193 -0.71 2.01 1.87
N LEU A 194 -1.57 1.89 0.85
CA LEU A 194 -2.66 2.85 0.62
C LEU A 194 -3.46 3.10 1.91
N GLY A 195 -3.81 4.36 2.18
CA GLY A 195 -4.37 4.79 3.47
C GLY A 195 -5.63 4.07 3.95
N TRP A 196 -6.44 3.54 3.02
CA TRP A 196 -7.64 2.77 3.37
C TRP A 196 -7.30 1.38 3.95
N ALA A 197 -6.12 0.83 3.67
CA ALA A 197 -5.68 -0.49 4.14
C ALA A 197 -5.64 -0.59 5.67
N ARG A 198 -5.46 0.54 6.37
CA ARG A 198 -5.48 0.61 7.84
C ARG A 198 -6.77 0.06 8.46
N TRP A 199 -7.90 0.22 7.77
CA TRP A 199 -9.19 -0.25 8.28
C TRP A 199 -9.27 -1.77 8.27
N PHE A 200 -8.58 -2.40 7.32
CA PHE A 200 -8.47 -3.85 7.23
C PHE A 200 -7.48 -4.42 8.25
N ALA A 201 -6.40 -3.70 8.59
CA ALA A 201 -5.57 -4.01 9.74
C ALA A 201 -6.36 -3.96 11.06
N LEU A 202 -7.12 -2.88 11.28
CA LEU A 202 -7.98 -2.73 12.45
C LEU A 202 -9.06 -3.82 12.53
N ALA A 203 -9.70 -4.15 11.40
CA ALA A 203 -10.64 -5.25 11.31
C ALA A 203 -10.02 -6.57 11.78
N GLY A 204 -8.76 -6.84 11.42
CA GLY A 204 -8.05 -8.04 11.88
C GLY A 204 -7.88 -8.09 13.40
N LEU A 205 -7.59 -6.96 14.05
CA LEU A 205 -7.52 -6.87 15.51
C LEU A 205 -8.89 -7.07 16.17
N ILE A 206 -9.95 -6.49 15.59
CA ILE A 206 -11.33 -6.70 16.05
C ILE A 206 -11.72 -8.17 15.92
N ALA A 207 -11.34 -8.82 14.82
CA ALA A 207 -11.53 -10.26 14.64
C ALA A 207 -10.78 -11.07 15.71
N GLY A 208 -9.57 -10.66 16.09
CA GLY A 208 -8.83 -11.25 17.20
C GLY A 208 -9.54 -11.17 18.54
N LEU A 209 -10.03 -9.98 18.92
CA LEU A 209 -10.82 -9.79 20.14
C LEU A 209 -12.11 -10.63 20.11
N GLY A 210 -12.80 -10.63 18.97
CA GLY A 210 -13.96 -11.48 18.76
C GLY A 210 -13.62 -12.97 18.91
N GLY A 211 -12.48 -13.41 18.37
CA GLY A 211 -12.01 -14.79 18.45
C GLY A 211 -11.74 -15.26 19.88
N LEU A 212 -11.11 -14.41 20.70
CA LEU A 212 -10.98 -14.66 22.14
C LEU A 212 -12.34 -14.77 22.83
N GLY A 213 -13.29 -13.91 22.47
CA GLY A 213 -14.68 -13.99 22.94
C GLY A 213 -15.37 -15.30 22.54
N VAL A 214 -15.16 -15.78 21.31
CA VAL A 214 -15.69 -17.07 20.84
C VAL A 214 -15.14 -18.22 21.68
N ILE A 215 -13.83 -18.24 21.95
CA ILE A 215 -13.21 -19.27 22.79
C ILE A 215 -13.81 -19.24 24.19
N ALA A 216 -13.91 -18.06 24.82
CA ALA A 216 -14.47 -17.92 26.16
C ALA A 216 -15.93 -18.42 26.23
N LEU A 217 -16.76 -18.06 25.24
CA LEU A 217 -18.15 -18.53 25.16
C LEU A 217 -18.24 -20.03 24.87
N ALA A 218 -17.36 -20.58 24.03
CA ALA A 218 -17.32 -22.01 23.73
C ALA A 218 -16.94 -22.84 24.96
N VAL A 219 -15.93 -22.39 25.72
CA VAL A 219 -15.52 -23.01 26.98
C VAL A 219 -16.66 -22.93 28.00
N ARG A 220 -17.27 -21.76 28.19
CA ARG A 220 -18.43 -21.60 29.09
C ARG A 220 -19.58 -22.52 28.68
N ALA A 221 -19.89 -22.60 27.38
CA ALA A 221 -20.95 -23.46 26.88
C ALA A 221 -20.66 -24.94 27.14
N ARG A 222 -19.40 -25.38 26.99
CA ARG A 222 -18.95 -26.75 27.29
C ARG A 222 -18.99 -27.09 28.78
N LEU A 223 -18.71 -26.13 29.65
CA LEU A 223 -18.78 -26.33 31.11
C LEU A 223 -20.22 -26.48 31.62
N VAL A 224 -21.18 -25.84 30.95
CA VAL A 224 -22.59 -25.88 31.36
C VAL A 224 -23.36 -27.02 30.66
N ARG A 225 -22.96 -27.42 29.44
CA ARG A 225 -23.67 -28.42 28.64
C ARG A 225 -22.71 -29.24 27.77
N ASP A 226 -23.10 -30.48 27.49
CA ASP A 226 -22.41 -31.28 26.47
C ASP A 226 -22.69 -30.74 25.06
N LEU A 227 -21.66 -30.12 24.48
CA LEU A 227 -21.66 -29.71 23.07
C LEU A 227 -21.19 -30.87 22.18
N PRO A 228 -21.80 -31.06 20.99
CA PRO A 228 -21.26 -31.97 19.98
C PRO A 228 -19.82 -31.61 19.64
N ALA A 229 -18.95 -32.63 19.52
CA ALA A 229 -17.52 -32.44 19.28
C ALA A 229 -17.23 -31.53 18.07
N GLY A 230 -17.96 -31.70 16.98
CA GLY A 230 -17.81 -30.86 15.78
C GLY A 230 -18.18 -29.38 16.01
N THR A 231 -19.19 -29.09 16.85
CA THR A 231 -19.55 -27.69 17.19
C THR A 231 -18.47 -27.06 18.06
N LEU A 232 -17.99 -27.78 19.07
CA LEU A 232 -16.93 -27.30 19.95
C LEU A 232 -15.64 -27.04 19.15
N LEU A 233 -15.22 -28.00 18.33
CA LEU A 233 -14.02 -27.89 17.50
C LEU A 233 -14.12 -26.70 16.53
N GLY A 234 -15.26 -26.55 15.83
CA GLY A 234 -15.47 -25.44 14.90
C GLY A 234 -15.39 -24.06 15.57
N LEU A 235 -15.96 -23.92 16.78
CA LEU A 235 -15.89 -22.66 17.54
C LEU A 235 -14.46 -22.37 18.00
N ILE A 236 -13.76 -23.37 18.55
CA ILE A 236 -12.37 -23.20 19.01
C ILE A 236 -11.43 -22.89 17.85
N LEU A 237 -11.53 -23.60 16.73
CA LEU A 237 -10.70 -23.34 15.54
C LEU A 237 -10.96 -21.94 14.97
N THR A 238 -12.22 -21.51 14.88
CA THR A 238 -12.54 -20.16 14.39
C THR A 238 -12.02 -19.08 15.33
N GLY A 239 -12.20 -19.27 16.65
CA GLY A 239 -11.72 -18.32 17.64
C GLY A 239 -10.18 -18.24 17.69
N ALA A 240 -9.52 -19.39 17.61
CA ALA A 240 -8.06 -19.48 17.54
C ALA A 240 -7.52 -18.82 16.27
N ALA A 241 -8.17 -19.05 15.12
CA ALA A 241 -7.80 -18.44 13.84
C ALA A 241 -7.95 -16.90 13.85
N GLY A 242 -8.99 -16.38 14.51
CA GLY A 242 -9.13 -14.94 14.72
C GLY A 242 -8.00 -14.36 15.57
N ALA A 243 -7.70 -15.00 16.70
CA ALA A 243 -6.63 -14.57 17.60
C ALA A 243 -5.24 -14.66 16.94
N SER A 244 -4.97 -15.73 16.18
CA SER A 244 -3.71 -15.92 15.46
C SER A 244 -3.53 -14.93 14.31
N LEU A 245 -4.60 -14.55 13.61
CA LEU A 245 -4.54 -13.47 12.62
C LEU A 245 -4.14 -12.15 13.27
N ALA A 246 -4.78 -11.77 14.39
CA ALA A 246 -4.42 -10.55 15.11
C ALA A 246 -2.97 -10.58 15.64
N ALA A 247 -2.53 -11.73 16.17
CA ALA A 247 -1.15 -11.92 16.59
C ALA A 247 -0.17 -11.76 15.42
N PHE A 248 -0.47 -12.36 14.25
CA PHE A 248 0.32 -12.19 13.04
C PHE A 248 0.45 -10.72 12.65
N LEU A 249 -0.66 -9.96 12.65
CA LEU A 249 -0.65 -8.54 12.28
C LEU A 249 0.23 -7.72 13.23
N LEU A 250 0.07 -7.90 14.54
CA LEU A 250 0.85 -7.17 15.54
C LEU A 250 2.34 -7.54 15.51
N MET A 251 2.66 -8.84 15.47
CA MET A 251 4.04 -9.33 15.52
C MET A 251 4.85 -9.01 14.27
N ASN A 252 4.20 -8.77 13.12
CA ASN A 252 4.89 -8.46 11.88
C ASN A 252 4.83 -6.96 11.52
N GLY A 253 4.18 -6.11 12.32
CA GLY A 253 4.18 -4.66 12.11
C GLY A 253 3.04 -4.12 11.25
N PHE A 254 1.99 -4.92 11.01
CA PHE A 254 0.72 -4.49 10.41
C PHE A 254 -0.26 -3.92 11.45
N GLY A 255 0.22 -3.54 12.63
CA GLY A 255 -0.60 -2.88 13.65
C GLY A 255 -1.02 -1.47 13.20
N PRO A 256 -2.22 -0.98 13.57
CA PRO A 256 -2.62 0.38 13.30
C PRO A 256 -1.85 1.33 14.24
N LEU A 257 -0.74 1.88 13.75
CA LEU A 257 -0.11 3.11 14.27
C LEU A 257 0.02 4.10 13.12
#